data_AF-A0A3A1YE70-F1
#
_entry.id   AF-A0A3A1YE70-F1
#
_cell.length_a   1.000
_cell.length_b   1.000
_cell.length_c   1.000
_cell.angle_alpha   90.00
_cell.angle_beta   90.00
_cell.angle_gamma   90.00
#
_symmetry.space_group_name_H-M   'P 1'
#
loop_
_entity.id
_entity.type
_entity.pdbx_description
1 polymer ?
#
loop_
_entity_poly.entity_id
_entity_poly.type
_entity_poly.pdbx_seq_one_letter_code
_entity_poly.pdbx_strand_id
1 'polypeptide(L)'
;MLGAVGVDDAAQAWQYSDSVDIVAGARTAFDRYNATDTSGFKDKRTVRGDFKFGANKEHFLSVSYSDTKATASTSYGAQFSAVYDYRGFANTDLQAVVATGTVSNTYNFVSADFAAYYALAPNVKAQATVGYAKRTPKGTATDTQEVYAFSTEVNGSFGQYFKPAVGYSFASLQTSPLNTATTTSKEHTFYALVASDVYTYNTTTLRVGLEASYKLTNTKNNATGTKTKYKGRNVALFGQYLY
;
A
#
# COMPACT_ATOMS: atom_id res chain seq x y z
N MET A 1 21.82 -8.13 6.23
CA MET A 1 21.92 -7.04 7.24
C MET A 1 21.30 -7.57 8.52
N LEU A 2 22.03 -7.59 9.64
CA LEU A 2 21.48 -8.00 10.95
C LEU A 2 20.61 -6.85 11.48
N GLY A 3 19.42 -7.17 12.00
CA GLY A 3 18.28 -6.25 12.12
C GLY A 3 18.55 -4.95 12.88
N ALA A 4 17.98 -3.86 12.37
CA ALA A 4 18.00 -2.55 13.02
C ALA A 4 16.59 -2.14 13.45
N VAL A 5 16.51 -1.42 14.57
CA VAL A 5 15.25 -0.92 15.14
C VAL A 5 14.66 0.13 14.20
N GLY A 6 13.37 0.03 13.92
CA GLY A 6 12.66 1.00 13.05
C GLY A 6 12.90 0.83 11.55
N VAL A 7 13.51 -0.29 11.12
CA VAL A 7 13.67 -0.60 9.69
C VAL A 7 12.38 -1.19 9.12
N ASP A 8 11.99 -0.71 7.94
CA ASP A 8 10.89 -1.21 7.15
C ASP A 8 11.08 -2.69 6.77
N ASP A 9 10.02 -3.47 6.91
CA ASP A 9 10.02 -4.85 6.45
C ASP A 9 10.01 -4.92 4.92
N ALA A 10 10.20 -6.12 4.35
CA ALA A 10 10.34 -6.29 2.91
C ALA A 10 9.14 -5.73 2.14
N ALA A 11 7.92 -5.91 2.65
CA ALA A 11 6.73 -5.36 2.00
C ALA A 11 6.80 -3.84 2.05
N GLN A 12 6.95 -3.23 3.22
CA GLN A 12 6.97 -1.77 3.33
C GLN A 12 8.10 -1.08 2.56
N ALA A 13 9.30 -1.67 2.57
CA ALA A 13 10.47 -1.07 1.95
C ALA A 13 10.40 -1.05 0.42
N TRP A 14 9.66 -1.98 -0.17
CA TRP A 14 9.66 -2.22 -1.61
C TRP A 14 8.28 -2.11 -2.26
N GLN A 15 7.23 -1.88 -1.47
CA GLN A 15 5.87 -1.76 -1.96
C GLN A 15 5.64 -0.43 -2.66
N TYR A 16 5.10 -0.53 -3.88
CA TYR A 16 4.53 0.52 -4.74
C TYR A 16 4.82 1.98 -4.35
N SER A 17 5.99 2.50 -4.70
CA SER A 17 6.30 3.93 -4.59
C SER A 17 6.21 4.66 -5.93
N ASP A 18 5.47 5.78 -5.96
CA ASP A 18 5.88 7.02 -6.68
C ASP A 18 4.91 8.20 -6.44
N SER A 19 3.66 7.97 -6.00
CA SER A 19 2.73 9.06 -5.70
C SER A 19 2.83 9.49 -4.24
N VAL A 20 3.00 10.80 -4.00
CA VAL A 20 3.05 11.39 -2.65
C VAL A 20 1.78 11.01 -1.88
N ASP A 21 1.92 10.59 -0.62
CA ASP A 21 0.81 10.10 0.21
C ASP A 21 -0.01 11.26 0.83
N ILE A 22 -0.42 12.22 0.00
CA ILE A 22 -1.11 13.43 0.47
C ILE A 22 -2.62 13.21 0.57
N VAL A 23 -3.18 12.39 -0.32
CA VAL A 23 -4.56 11.95 -0.20
C VAL A 23 -4.59 10.43 -0.09
N ALA A 24 -5.28 9.95 0.95
CA ALA A 24 -5.48 8.55 1.26
C ALA A 24 -6.02 7.75 0.06
N GLY A 25 -5.12 7.16 -0.71
CA GLY A 25 -5.40 6.10 -1.65
C GLY A 25 -5.21 4.79 -0.91
N ALA A 26 -6.25 3.98 -0.77
CA ALA A 26 -6.03 2.58 -0.47
C ALA A 26 -5.44 1.93 -1.73
N ARG A 27 -4.11 1.92 -1.82
CA ARG A 27 -3.41 1.52 -3.04
C ARG A 27 -3.32 0.01 -3.16
N THR A 28 -3.30 -0.69 -2.03
CA THR A 28 -3.15 -2.15 -1.95
C THR A 28 -4.01 -2.78 -0.87
N ALA A 29 -4.12 -4.11 -0.89
CA ALA A 29 -4.74 -4.87 0.18
C ALA A 29 -3.81 -4.99 1.40
N PHE A 30 -2.49 -5.06 1.21
CA PHE A 30 -1.51 -5.02 2.30
C PHE A 30 -1.63 -3.75 3.16
N ASP A 31 -1.70 -2.55 2.56
CA ASP A 31 -1.77 -1.27 3.32
C ASP A 31 -2.95 -1.22 4.29
N ARG A 32 -4.04 -1.91 3.96
CA ARG A 32 -5.22 -1.98 4.83
C ARG A 32 -4.98 -2.77 6.10
N TYR A 33 -4.07 -3.74 6.05
CA TYR A 33 -3.87 -4.68 7.14
C TYR A 33 -2.45 -4.78 7.66
N ASN A 34 -1.51 -4.01 7.13
CA ASN A 34 -0.12 -3.96 7.58
C ASN A 34 -0.08 -3.89 9.11
N ALA A 35 0.38 -4.98 9.72
CA ALA A 35 0.33 -5.17 11.16
C ALA A 35 1.40 -4.36 11.88
N THR A 36 2.43 -3.94 11.15
CA THR A 36 3.61 -3.25 11.71
C THR A 36 3.57 -1.73 11.56
N ASP A 37 2.60 -1.20 10.80
CA ASP A 37 2.48 0.23 10.47
C ASP A 37 1.21 0.86 11.05
N THR A 38 1.07 0.73 12.35
CA THR A 38 0.07 1.49 13.09
C THR A 38 0.81 2.49 13.97
N SER A 39 0.31 3.71 14.03
CA SER A 39 0.96 4.92 14.57
C SER A 39 1.22 4.93 16.10
N GLY A 40 1.45 3.77 16.72
CA GLY A 40 1.67 3.59 18.15
C GLY A 40 2.67 2.49 18.55
N PHE A 41 3.40 1.93 17.59
CA PHE A 41 4.38 0.86 17.81
C PHE A 41 5.80 1.45 17.86
N LYS A 42 6.42 1.52 19.04
CA LYS A 42 7.77 2.07 19.24
C LYS A 42 8.88 1.03 19.26
N ASP A 43 8.53 -0.25 19.45
CA ASP A 43 9.48 -1.36 19.47
C ASP A 43 9.17 -2.27 18.28
N LYS A 44 9.86 -1.98 17.18
CA LYS A 44 9.84 -2.75 15.94
C LYS A 44 11.23 -3.26 15.63
N ARG A 45 11.35 -4.57 15.44
CA ARG A 45 12.60 -5.23 15.08
C ARG A 45 12.37 -5.98 13.78
N THR A 46 13.23 -5.74 12.80
CA THR A 46 13.11 -6.31 11.46
C THR A 46 14.42 -6.98 11.07
N VAL A 47 14.35 -8.21 10.57
CA VAL A 47 15.44 -8.88 9.87
C VAL A 47 15.02 -9.03 8.41
N ARG A 48 15.84 -8.54 7.48
CA ARG A 48 15.58 -8.60 6.03
C ARG A 48 16.77 -9.16 5.27
N GLY A 49 16.49 -10.04 4.32
CA GLY A 49 17.42 -10.57 3.34
C GLY A 49 17.00 -10.18 1.94
N ASP A 50 17.92 -9.58 1.19
CA ASP A 50 17.71 -9.10 -0.18
C ASP A 50 18.59 -9.92 -1.13
N PHE A 51 17.99 -10.48 -2.19
CA PHE A 51 18.64 -11.37 -3.15
C PHE A 51 18.41 -10.85 -4.57
N LYS A 52 19.46 -10.87 -5.39
CA LYS A 52 19.39 -10.59 -6.84
C LYS A 52 19.96 -11.77 -7.60
N PHE A 53 19.23 -12.29 -8.58
CA PHE A 53 19.62 -13.47 -9.35
C PHE A 53 19.07 -13.41 -10.79
N GLY A 54 19.46 -14.38 -11.62
CA GLY A 54 19.24 -14.36 -13.07
C GLY A 54 20.50 -13.99 -13.85
N ALA A 55 20.53 -14.35 -15.13
CA ALA A 55 21.69 -14.10 -15.99
C ALA A 55 21.97 -12.60 -16.15
N ASN A 56 20.91 -11.78 -16.10
CA ASN A 56 20.94 -10.33 -16.22
C ASN A 56 20.54 -9.62 -14.92
N LYS A 57 20.48 -10.35 -13.78
CA LYS A 57 19.98 -9.84 -12.49
C LYS A 57 18.55 -9.28 -12.58
N GLU A 58 17.75 -9.88 -13.44
CA GLU A 58 16.37 -9.53 -13.74
C GLU A 58 15.39 -9.92 -12.63
N HIS A 59 15.81 -10.78 -11.69
CA HIS A 59 15.04 -11.18 -10.52
C HIS A 59 15.55 -10.51 -9.25
N PHE A 60 14.61 -9.99 -8.45
CA PHE A 60 14.86 -9.53 -7.10
C PHE A 60 13.90 -10.23 -6.13
N LEU A 61 14.42 -10.70 -5.00
CA LEU A 61 13.63 -11.27 -3.92
C LEU A 61 14.07 -10.61 -2.61
N SER A 62 13.13 -10.01 -1.89
CA SER A 62 13.33 -9.54 -0.51
C SER A 62 12.44 -10.37 0.40
N VAL A 63 12.99 -10.88 1.50
CA VAL A 63 12.22 -11.57 2.55
C VAL A 63 12.53 -10.95 3.89
N SER A 64 11.55 -10.87 4.76
CA SER A 64 11.73 -10.33 6.09
C SER A 64 10.88 -10.99 7.14
N TYR A 65 11.38 -10.93 8.36
CA TYR A 65 10.60 -11.09 9.58
C TYR A 65 10.62 -9.76 10.33
N SER A 66 9.46 -9.34 10.80
CA SER A 66 9.32 -8.21 11.72
C SER A 66 8.48 -8.60 12.92
N ASP A 67 8.85 -8.13 14.09
CA ASP A 67 7.97 -8.14 15.25
C ASP A 67 7.75 -6.72 15.75
N THR A 68 6.56 -6.47 16.29
CA THR A 68 6.18 -5.15 16.78
C THR A 68 5.35 -5.26 18.04
N LYS A 69 5.51 -4.28 18.92
CA LYS A 69 4.71 -4.14 20.13
C LYS A 69 4.10 -2.75 20.26
N ALA A 70 2.80 -2.69 20.51
CA ALA A 70 2.10 -1.44 20.80
C ALA A 70 2.55 -0.91 22.16
N THR A 71 2.65 0.40 22.31
CA THR A 71 3.23 1.07 23.51
C THR A 71 2.70 0.53 24.86
N ALA A 72 1.41 0.18 24.95
CA ALA A 72 0.78 -0.33 26.18
C ALA A 72 0.56 -1.86 26.21
N SER A 73 0.95 -2.58 25.16
CA SER A 73 0.79 -4.05 25.09
C SER A 73 1.91 -4.74 25.88
N THR A 74 1.70 -5.98 26.33
CA THR A 74 2.78 -6.90 26.74
C THR A 74 3.09 -7.95 25.67
N SER A 75 2.26 -8.02 24.63
CA SER A 75 2.33 -9.00 23.54
C SER A 75 2.90 -8.39 22.26
N TYR A 76 3.76 -9.13 21.57
CA TYR A 76 4.25 -8.79 20.24
C TYR A 76 3.32 -9.36 19.16
N GLY A 77 3.08 -8.56 18.12
CA GLY A 77 2.70 -9.07 16.81
C GLY A 77 3.95 -9.52 16.06
N ALA A 78 3.78 -10.40 15.09
CA ALA A 78 4.84 -10.88 14.23
C ALA A 78 4.34 -10.87 12.78
N GLN A 79 5.22 -10.57 11.84
CA GLN A 79 4.92 -10.52 10.42
C GLN A 79 6.09 -11.11 9.63
N PHE A 80 5.75 -11.94 8.66
CA PHE A 80 6.64 -12.40 7.62
C PHE A 80 6.19 -11.73 6.33
N SER A 81 7.12 -11.10 5.63
CA SER A 81 6.86 -10.47 4.33
C SER A 81 7.82 -11.01 3.29
N ALA A 82 7.37 -11.09 2.04
CA ALA A 82 8.24 -11.30 0.91
C ALA A 82 7.81 -10.43 -0.27
N VAL A 83 8.79 -9.92 -1.01
CA VAL A 83 8.60 -9.16 -2.24
C VAL A 83 9.43 -9.81 -3.33
N TYR A 84 8.82 -10.03 -4.49
CA TYR A 84 9.50 -10.51 -5.67
C TYR A 84 9.29 -9.53 -6.83
N ASP A 85 10.36 -9.02 -7.40
CA ASP A 85 10.33 -8.21 -8.62
C ASP A 85 10.95 -8.97 -9.79
N TYR A 86 10.39 -8.77 -10.97
CA TYR A 86 10.93 -9.22 -12.24
C TYR A 86 10.99 -8.07 -13.26
N ARG A 87 12.18 -7.83 -13.81
CA ARG A 87 12.48 -6.74 -14.76
C ARG A 87 13.08 -7.24 -16.08
N GLY A 88 12.75 -8.48 -16.47
CA GLY A 88 13.29 -9.09 -17.68
C GLY A 88 12.60 -8.67 -18.98
N PHE A 89 11.52 -7.87 -18.90
CA PHE A 89 10.85 -7.33 -20.09
C PHE A 89 11.36 -5.93 -20.41
N ALA A 90 11.38 -5.56 -21.69
CA ALA A 90 11.94 -4.27 -22.13
C ALA A 90 11.19 -3.06 -21.55
N ASN A 91 9.88 -3.14 -21.39
CA ASN A 91 9.01 -2.02 -20.97
C ASN A 91 8.12 -2.37 -19.78
N THR A 92 8.33 -3.52 -19.14
CA THR A 92 7.43 -4.03 -18.10
C THR A 92 8.21 -4.52 -16.89
N ASP A 93 7.85 -4.01 -15.73
CA ASP A 93 8.28 -4.57 -14.45
C ASP A 93 7.07 -5.21 -13.76
N LEU A 94 7.28 -6.39 -13.17
CA LEU A 94 6.27 -7.10 -12.39
C LEU A 94 6.73 -7.17 -10.93
N GLN A 95 5.80 -6.96 -10.01
CA GLN A 95 6.04 -7.10 -8.58
C GLN A 95 4.95 -7.98 -7.95
N ALA A 96 5.34 -8.83 -7.01
CA ALA A 96 4.44 -9.52 -6.11
C ALA A 96 4.88 -9.26 -4.67
N VAL A 97 3.94 -8.91 -3.81
CA VAL A 97 4.14 -8.67 -2.38
C VAL A 97 3.23 -9.63 -1.62
N VAL A 98 3.77 -10.37 -0.68
CA VAL A 98 2.98 -11.23 0.21
C VAL A 98 3.37 -10.95 1.65
N ALA A 99 2.40 -11.00 2.55
CA ALA A 99 2.65 -10.93 3.97
C ALA A 99 1.70 -11.82 4.75
N THR A 100 2.15 -12.30 5.90
CA THR A 100 1.34 -13.07 6.84
C THR A 100 1.84 -12.82 8.25
N GLY A 101 0.96 -12.95 9.22
CA GLY A 101 1.37 -12.76 10.60
C GLY A 101 0.21 -12.59 11.56
N THR A 102 0.52 -11.95 12.68
CA THR A 102 -0.41 -11.71 13.77
C THR A 102 -0.41 -10.24 14.16
N VAL A 103 -1.58 -9.61 14.13
CA VAL A 103 -1.78 -8.27 14.69
C VAL A 103 -2.02 -8.44 16.18
N SER A 104 -0.97 -8.30 17.00
CA SER A 104 -1.01 -8.65 18.42
C SER A 104 -1.56 -10.08 18.64
N ASN A 105 -2.26 -10.33 19.75
CA ASN A 105 -2.95 -11.60 20.02
C ASN A 105 -4.41 -11.63 19.51
N THR A 106 -4.78 -10.71 18.62
CA THR A 106 -6.19 -10.43 18.30
C THR A 106 -6.59 -10.90 16.90
N TYR A 107 -5.68 -10.86 15.92
CA TYR A 107 -5.97 -11.36 14.58
C TYR A 107 -4.76 -12.07 13.99
N ASN A 108 -5.00 -13.12 13.21
CA ASN A 108 -4.06 -13.52 12.17
C ASN A 108 -4.39 -12.74 10.91
N PHE A 109 -3.40 -12.48 10.07
CA PHE A 109 -3.63 -11.88 8.76
C PHE A 109 -2.79 -12.55 7.68
N VAL A 110 -3.27 -12.45 6.45
CA VAL A 110 -2.54 -12.76 5.22
C VAL A 110 -2.88 -11.72 4.18
N SER A 111 -1.92 -11.37 3.34
CA SER A 111 -2.13 -10.53 2.17
C SER A 111 -1.25 -10.97 1.01
N ALA A 112 -1.74 -10.72 -0.19
CA ALA A 112 -1.02 -10.88 -1.43
C ALA A 112 -1.45 -9.75 -2.38
N ASP A 113 -0.48 -9.03 -2.91
CA ASP A 113 -0.65 -7.96 -3.88
C ASP A 113 0.26 -8.23 -5.07
N PHE A 114 -0.23 -7.90 -6.26
CA PHE A 114 0.52 -7.98 -7.51
C PHE A 114 0.45 -6.64 -8.21
N ALA A 115 1.54 -6.22 -8.84
CA ALA A 115 1.50 -5.12 -9.78
C ALA A 115 2.27 -5.38 -11.06
N ALA A 116 1.87 -4.61 -12.06
CA ALA A 116 2.60 -4.41 -13.28
C ALA A 116 2.84 -2.92 -13.47
N TYR A 117 4.06 -2.58 -13.85
CA TYR A 117 4.48 -1.26 -14.29
C TYR A 117 4.82 -1.34 -15.77
N TYR A 118 4.31 -0.41 -16.55
CA TYR A 118 4.50 -0.40 -17.99
C TYR A 118 4.94 0.97 -18.48
N ALA A 119 6.05 1.04 -19.20
CA ALA A 119 6.49 2.23 -19.90
C ALA A 119 5.68 2.39 -21.21
N LEU A 120 4.63 3.20 -21.17
CA LEU A 120 3.80 3.51 -22.35
C LEU A 120 4.57 4.34 -23.39
N ALA A 121 5.45 5.22 -22.90
CA ALA A 121 6.35 6.06 -23.67
C ALA A 121 7.56 6.43 -22.79
N PRO A 122 8.65 7.00 -23.33
CA PRO A 122 9.84 7.34 -22.52
C PRO A 122 9.55 8.19 -21.28
N ASN A 123 8.51 9.04 -21.35
CA ASN A 123 8.10 9.95 -20.29
C ASN A 123 6.74 9.61 -19.68
N VAL A 124 6.14 8.45 -20.00
CA VAL A 124 4.82 8.07 -19.51
C VAL A 124 4.84 6.64 -19.00
N LYS A 125 4.45 6.47 -17.74
CA LYS A 125 4.33 5.16 -17.10
C LYS A 125 2.88 4.91 -16.71
N ALA A 126 2.45 3.67 -16.87
CA ALA A 126 1.23 3.17 -16.28
C ALA A 126 1.58 2.13 -15.22
N GLN A 127 0.78 2.08 -14.17
CA GLN A 127 0.83 1.02 -13.18
C GLN A 127 -0.57 0.49 -12.91
N ALA A 128 -0.65 -0.80 -12.59
CA ALA A 128 -1.87 -1.42 -12.10
C ALA A 128 -1.50 -2.39 -10.97
N THR A 129 -2.30 -2.39 -9.92
CA THR A 129 -2.17 -3.29 -8.79
C THR A 129 -3.49 -4.02 -8.52
N VAL A 130 -3.39 -5.24 -8.05
CA VAL A 130 -4.52 -6.03 -7.56
C VAL A 130 -4.07 -6.79 -6.33
N GLY A 131 -4.92 -6.80 -5.31
CA GLY A 131 -4.58 -7.41 -4.04
C GLY A 131 -5.75 -8.05 -3.34
N TYR A 132 -5.41 -9.01 -2.50
CA TYR A 132 -6.31 -9.64 -1.55
C TYR A 132 -5.65 -9.66 -0.19
N ALA A 133 -6.44 -9.38 0.85
CA ALA A 133 -5.98 -9.57 2.21
C ALA A 133 -7.12 -10.03 3.11
N LYS A 134 -6.78 -10.81 4.14
CA LYS A 134 -7.73 -11.39 5.08
C LYS A 134 -7.20 -11.29 6.49
N ARG A 135 -8.06 -10.90 7.42
CA ARG A 135 -7.86 -11.02 8.86
C ARG A 135 -8.83 -12.04 9.42
N THR A 136 -8.31 -13.01 10.17
CA THR A 136 -9.12 -13.99 10.90
C THR A 136 -9.01 -13.76 12.40
N PRO A 137 -10.09 -13.95 13.17
CA PRO A 137 -10.07 -13.82 14.62
C PRO A 137 -9.00 -14.68 15.27
N LYS A 138 -8.33 -14.11 16.28
CA LYS A 138 -7.49 -14.81 17.25
C LYS A 138 -7.83 -14.29 18.64
N GLY A 139 -7.89 -15.16 19.64
CA GLY A 139 -8.21 -14.74 21.00
C GLY A 139 -9.61 -14.12 21.11
N THR A 140 -9.68 -12.82 21.44
CA THR A 140 -10.93 -12.10 21.75
C THR A 140 -11.63 -11.48 20.55
N ALA A 141 -11.05 -11.52 19.35
CA ALA A 141 -11.71 -11.02 18.16
C ALA A 141 -12.94 -11.85 17.79
N THR A 142 -13.93 -11.21 17.17
CA THR A 142 -15.21 -11.85 16.84
C THR A 142 -15.61 -11.67 15.39
N ASP A 143 -14.72 -11.23 14.50
CA ASP A 143 -15.02 -10.96 13.11
C ASP A 143 -13.88 -11.34 12.16
N THR A 144 -14.25 -11.88 11.00
CA THR A 144 -13.32 -12.06 9.87
C THR A 144 -13.46 -10.86 8.94
N GLN A 145 -12.34 -10.33 8.46
CA GLN A 145 -12.34 -9.23 7.51
C GLN A 145 -11.59 -9.63 6.24
N GLU A 146 -12.18 -9.36 5.08
CA GLU A 146 -11.62 -9.69 3.77
C GLU A 146 -11.62 -8.43 2.90
N VAL A 147 -10.49 -8.15 2.25
CA VAL A 147 -10.31 -6.99 1.39
C VAL A 147 -9.86 -7.47 0.02
N TYR A 148 -10.53 -6.96 -1.01
CA TYR A 148 -10.00 -6.94 -2.36
C TYR A 148 -9.68 -5.51 -2.72
N ALA A 149 -8.47 -5.26 -3.22
CA ALA A 149 -8.02 -3.95 -3.65
C ALA A 149 -7.60 -4.00 -5.12
N PHE A 150 -7.84 -2.91 -5.82
CA PHE A 150 -7.34 -2.68 -7.17
C PHE A 150 -6.96 -1.21 -7.27
N SER A 151 -5.84 -0.91 -7.92
CA SER A 151 -5.52 0.46 -8.28
C SER A 151 -4.87 0.52 -9.64
N THR A 152 -5.04 1.64 -10.32
CA THR A 152 -4.32 1.96 -11.54
C THR A 152 -3.98 3.44 -11.57
N GLU A 153 -2.83 3.77 -12.14
CA GLU A 153 -2.34 5.13 -12.27
C GLU A 153 -1.60 5.25 -13.60
N VAL A 154 -1.74 6.40 -14.25
CA VAL A 154 -0.87 6.83 -15.33
C VAL A 154 -0.21 8.12 -14.90
N ASN A 155 1.12 8.16 -14.97
CA ASN A 155 1.90 9.35 -14.68
C ASN A 155 2.81 9.70 -15.86
N GLY A 156 3.08 10.99 -15.98
CA GLY A 156 3.93 11.56 -17.00
C GLY A 156 5.02 12.42 -16.39
N SER A 157 6.17 12.51 -17.05
CA SER A 157 7.26 13.42 -16.69
C SER A 157 7.68 14.23 -17.92
N PHE A 158 6.95 15.30 -18.21
CA PHE A 158 7.15 16.16 -19.38
C PHE A 158 8.07 17.33 -19.01
N GLY A 159 9.34 17.02 -18.79
CA GLY A 159 10.34 17.98 -18.33
C GLY A 159 10.29 18.24 -16.83
N GLN A 160 10.90 19.34 -16.41
CA GLN A 160 11.08 19.69 -14.99
C GLN A 160 9.76 20.15 -14.35
N TYR A 161 8.97 20.95 -15.07
CA TYR A 161 7.87 21.70 -14.47
C TYR A 161 6.48 21.08 -14.63
N PHE A 162 6.35 19.97 -15.35
CA PHE A 162 5.05 19.35 -15.60
C PHE A 162 5.10 17.83 -15.45
N LYS A 163 4.60 17.36 -14.31
CA LYS A 163 4.51 15.94 -13.95
C LYS A 163 3.07 15.61 -13.56
N PRO A 164 2.20 15.34 -14.54
CA PRO A 164 0.82 14.97 -14.27
C PRO A 164 0.74 13.50 -13.83
N ALA A 165 -0.20 13.20 -12.96
CA ALA A 165 -0.63 11.84 -12.66
C ALA A 165 -2.15 11.79 -12.54
N VAL A 166 -2.76 10.70 -13.01
CA VAL A 166 -4.17 10.42 -12.80
C VAL A 166 -4.32 8.97 -12.40
N GLY A 167 -5.22 8.72 -11.45
CA GLY A 167 -5.40 7.36 -10.97
C GLY A 167 -6.77 7.09 -10.41
N TYR A 168 -7.02 5.80 -10.27
CA TYR A 168 -8.23 5.24 -9.71
C TYR A 168 -7.87 4.09 -8.78
N SER A 169 -8.54 4.03 -7.63
CA SER A 169 -8.48 2.88 -6.74
C SER A 169 -9.86 2.41 -6.32
N PHE A 170 -9.95 1.11 -6.10
CA PHE A 170 -11.11 0.40 -5.62
C PHE A 170 -10.71 -0.48 -4.44
N ALA A 171 -11.53 -0.49 -3.39
CA ALA A 171 -11.41 -1.46 -2.31
C ALA A 171 -12.79 -2.01 -1.93
N SER A 172 -12.89 -3.33 -1.78
CA SER A 172 -14.08 -3.99 -1.25
C SER A 172 -13.70 -4.66 0.06
N LEU A 173 -14.17 -4.12 1.17
CA LEU A 173 -14.04 -4.69 2.50
C LEU A 173 -15.32 -5.44 2.87
N GLN A 174 -15.18 -6.71 3.23
CA GLN A 174 -16.23 -7.52 3.82
C GLN A 174 -15.86 -7.83 5.27
N THR A 175 -16.72 -7.45 6.20
CA THR A 175 -16.61 -7.79 7.62
C THR A 175 -17.70 -8.80 7.96
N SER A 176 -17.30 -9.97 8.43
CA SER A 176 -18.18 -11.09 8.79
C SER A 176 -18.02 -11.39 10.29
N PRO A 177 -18.87 -10.79 11.15
CA PRO A 177 -18.90 -11.09 12.57
C PRO A 177 -19.43 -12.50 12.84
N LEU A 178 -19.04 -13.11 13.97
CA LEU A 178 -19.45 -14.47 14.34
C LEU A 178 -20.96 -14.59 14.60
N ASN A 179 -21.60 -13.55 15.12
CA ASN A 179 -22.98 -13.58 15.62
C ASN A 179 -23.90 -12.52 14.99
N THR A 180 -23.43 -11.78 14.00
CA THR A 180 -24.22 -10.74 13.32
C THR A 180 -23.98 -10.78 11.83
N ALA A 181 -24.85 -10.12 11.06
CA ALA A 181 -24.74 -10.18 9.62
C ALA A 181 -23.52 -9.43 9.09
N THR A 182 -23.02 -9.93 7.98
CA THR A 182 -21.92 -9.36 7.22
C THR A 182 -22.20 -7.92 6.80
N THR A 183 -21.19 -7.06 6.92
CA THR A 183 -21.18 -5.72 6.33
C THR A 183 -20.21 -5.70 5.15
N THR A 184 -20.62 -5.08 4.05
CA THR A 184 -19.76 -4.89 2.88
C THR A 184 -19.59 -3.40 2.62
N SER A 185 -18.35 -2.91 2.58
CA SER A 185 -17.99 -1.56 2.19
C SER A 185 -17.24 -1.57 0.86
N LYS A 186 -17.66 -0.74 -0.08
CA LYS A 186 -16.99 -0.53 -1.37
C LYS A 186 -16.53 0.91 -1.46
N GLU A 187 -15.23 1.10 -1.62
CA GLU A 187 -14.59 2.39 -1.77
C GLU A 187 -14.08 2.56 -3.19
N HIS A 188 -14.36 3.71 -3.77
CA HIS A 188 -13.86 4.15 -5.07
C HIS A 188 -13.17 5.49 -4.87
N THR A 189 -11.95 5.63 -5.35
CA THR A 189 -11.21 6.90 -5.28
C THR A 189 -10.70 7.24 -6.66
N PHE A 190 -10.98 8.45 -7.12
CA PHE A 190 -10.37 9.04 -8.30
C PHE A 190 -9.49 10.18 -7.83
N TYR A 191 -8.31 10.35 -8.43
CA TYR A 191 -7.47 11.49 -8.16
C TYR A 191 -6.73 11.95 -9.41
N ALA A 192 -6.33 13.20 -9.37
CA ALA A 192 -5.47 13.83 -10.35
C ALA A 192 -4.47 14.72 -9.61
N LEU A 193 -3.23 14.69 -10.07
CA LEU A 193 -2.11 15.44 -9.53
C LEU A 193 -1.37 16.13 -10.66
N VAL A 194 -0.89 17.33 -10.38
CA VAL A 194 0.10 18.02 -11.21
C VAL A 194 1.21 18.50 -10.29
N ALA A 195 2.45 18.14 -10.60
CA ALA A 195 3.62 18.56 -9.86
C ALA A 195 4.69 19.20 -10.77
N SER A 196 5.58 19.95 -10.14
CA SER A 196 6.67 20.69 -10.74
C SER A 196 7.90 20.63 -9.84
N ASP A 197 9.04 20.27 -10.42
CA ASP A 197 10.34 20.30 -9.73
C ASP A 197 10.88 21.73 -9.82
N VAL A 198 10.47 22.60 -8.91
CA VAL A 198 10.74 24.06 -8.99
C VAL A 198 12.18 24.45 -8.69
N TYR A 199 12.94 23.58 -8.05
CA TYR A 199 14.36 23.80 -7.77
C TYR A 199 15.10 22.48 -7.69
N THR A 200 16.25 22.40 -8.36
CA THR A 200 17.17 21.26 -8.27
C THR A 200 18.57 21.80 -8.01
N TYR A 201 19.18 21.39 -6.90
CA TYR A 201 20.56 21.71 -6.55
C TYR A 201 21.29 20.46 -6.10
N ASN A 202 22.36 20.11 -6.82
CA ASN A 202 23.04 18.82 -6.69
C ASN A 202 22.04 17.65 -6.80
N THR A 203 21.91 16.81 -5.77
CA THR A 203 20.96 15.69 -5.72
C THR A 203 19.59 16.08 -5.17
N THR A 204 19.46 17.27 -4.58
CA THR A 204 18.23 17.69 -3.91
C THR A 204 17.27 18.37 -4.87
N THR A 205 16.02 17.92 -4.89
CA THR A 205 14.94 18.51 -5.69
C THR A 205 13.79 18.94 -4.79
N LEU A 206 13.35 20.19 -4.91
CA LEU A 206 12.10 20.68 -4.34
C LEU A 206 10.98 20.49 -5.36
N ARG A 207 10.03 19.62 -5.04
CA ARG A 207 8.82 19.40 -5.82
C ARG A 207 7.66 20.13 -5.15
N VAL A 208 6.89 20.89 -5.92
CA VAL A 208 5.60 21.42 -5.48
C VAL A 208 4.49 20.90 -6.37
N GLY A 209 3.29 20.78 -5.83
CA GLY A 209 2.18 20.31 -6.62
C GLY A 209 0.83 20.54 -5.99
N LEU A 210 -0.18 20.21 -6.78
CA LEU A 210 -1.58 20.20 -6.41
C LEU A 210 -2.13 18.81 -6.68
N GLU A 211 -2.89 18.29 -5.73
CA GLU A 211 -3.68 17.07 -5.90
C GLU A 211 -5.14 17.35 -5.61
N ALA A 212 -6.02 16.78 -6.44
CA ALA A 212 -7.45 16.77 -6.20
C ALA A 212 -7.95 15.32 -6.25
N SER A 213 -8.86 14.98 -5.34
CA SER A 213 -9.43 13.64 -5.27
C SER A 213 -10.91 13.65 -4.94
N TYR A 214 -11.58 12.60 -5.39
CA TYR A 214 -12.96 12.29 -5.09
C TYR A 214 -13.07 10.85 -4.62
N LYS A 215 -13.60 10.65 -3.42
CA LYS A 215 -13.83 9.34 -2.82
C LYS A 215 -15.32 9.09 -2.68
N LEU A 216 -15.75 7.89 -3.05
CA LEU A 216 -17.10 7.39 -2.83
C LEU A 216 -17.02 6.09 -2.03
N THR A 217 -17.67 6.05 -0.88
CA THR A 217 -17.80 4.86 -0.03
C THR A 217 -19.25 4.44 0.04
N ASN A 218 -19.55 3.20 -0.34
CA ASN A 218 -20.88 2.61 -0.22
C ASN A 218 -20.81 1.44 0.75
N THR A 219 -21.51 1.55 1.88
CA THR A 219 -21.57 0.50 2.89
C THR A 219 -22.95 -0.12 2.89
N LYS A 220 -23.04 -1.45 2.90
CA LYS A 220 -24.27 -2.22 3.03
C LYS A 220 -24.17 -3.11 4.26
N ASN A 221 -25.12 -2.96 5.18
CA ASN A 221 -25.36 -3.94 6.25
C ASN A 221 -26.29 -5.02 5.68
N ASN A 222 -25.86 -6.28 5.65
CA ASN A 222 -26.66 -7.35 5.06
C ASN A 222 -27.78 -7.88 5.97
N ALA A 223 -27.78 -7.60 7.28
CA ALA A 223 -28.90 -7.95 8.17
C ALA A 223 -30.10 -7.04 7.91
N THR A 224 -29.86 -5.73 7.94
CA THR A 224 -30.93 -4.73 7.87
C THR A 224 -31.23 -4.28 6.45
N GLY A 225 -30.36 -4.62 5.48
CA GLY A 225 -30.41 -4.12 4.12
C GLY A 225 -30.04 -2.64 4.00
N THR A 226 -29.67 -1.98 5.12
CA THR A 226 -29.34 -0.55 5.15
C THR A 226 -28.13 -0.26 4.27
N LYS A 227 -28.27 0.77 3.42
CA LYS A 227 -27.21 1.26 2.56
C LYS A 227 -26.83 2.67 2.99
N THR A 228 -25.55 2.88 3.28
CA THR A 228 -24.99 4.20 3.58
C THR A 228 -24.04 4.60 2.47
N LYS A 229 -24.09 5.88 2.10
CA LYS A 229 -23.23 6.46 1.06
C LYS A 229 -22.49 7.65 1.65
N TYR A 230 -21.17 7.61 1.55
CA TYR A 230 -20.29 8.72 1.93
C TYR A 230 -19.53 9.21 0.70
N LYS A 231 -19.40 10.53 0.57
CA LYS A 231 -18.63 11.19 -0.48
C LYS A 231 -17.58 12.08 0.18
N GLY A 232 -16.32 11.91 -0.20
CA GLY A 232 -15.22 12.78 0.17
C GLY A 232 -14.70 13.53 -1.07
N ARG A 233 -14.34 14.80 -0.87
CA ARG A 233 -13.64 15.61 -1.87
C ARG A 233 -12.49 16.27 -1.16
N ASN A 234 -11.28 16.09 -1.67
CA ASN A 234 -10.10 16.72 -1.10
C ASN A 234 -9.35 17.45 -2.20
N VAL A 235 -8.76 18.58 -1.83
CA VAL A 235 -7.79 19.31 -2.64
C VAL A 235 -6.65 19.66 -1.71
N ALA A 236 -5.42 19.36 -2.12
CA ALA A 236 -4.24 19.58 -1.33
C ALA A 236 -3.13 20.19 -2.16
N LEU A 237 -2.45 21.18 -1.59
CA LEU A 237 -1.20 21.72 -2.09
C LEU A 237 -0.07 21.11 -1.26
N PHE A 238 1.07 20.85 -1.90
CA PHE A 238 2.22 20.28 -1.22
C PHE A 238 3.54 20.83 -1.72
N GLY A 239 4.54 20.69 -0.83
CA GLY A 239 5.95 20.80 -1.14
C GLY A 239 6.67 19.58 -0.58
N GLN A 240 7.51 18.95 -1.39
CA GLN A 240 8.29 17.77 -1.03
C GLN A 240 9.76 18.03 -1.32
N TYR A 241 10.61 17.80 -0.32
CA TYR A 241 12.05 17.76 -0.48
C TYR A 241 12.49 16.32 -0.79
N LEU A 242 13.10 16.12 -1.95
CA LEU A 242 13.66 14.85 -2.41
C LEU A 242 15.19 14.95 -2.29
N TYR A 243 15.84 14.04 -1.55
CA TYR A 243 17.29 14.01 -1.32
C TYR A 243 17.98 12.86 -2.08
#